data_AF-A0A8I2E175-F1
#
_entry.id   AF-A0A8I2E175-F1
#
_cell.length_a   1.000
_cell.length_b   1.000
_cell.length_c   1.000
_cell.angle_alpha   90.00
_cell.angle_beta   90.00
_cell.angle_gamma   90.00
#
_symmetry.space_group_name_H-M   'P 1'
#
loop_
_entity.id
_entity.type
_entity.pdbx_description
1 polymer ?
#
loop_
_entity_poly.entity_id
_entity_poly.type
_entity_poly.pdbx_seq_one_letter_code
_entity_poly.pdbx_strand_id
1 'polypeptide(L)'
;MTNQLDPWDPDYREPKVEREPEEPCEGCLWCRLAKAKFDRVLDGADYSWACYRDPEQFSYTASGSYLHRTTCGRVRRQMPADHVRPEGEAYDRALQKWAHEHHDYNSPEAEERYSPHLRLYVMSPAGARQWIAENTGPRGGRNYRLCKECRPSEP
;
A
#
# COMPACT_ATOMS: atom_id res chain seq x y z
N MET A 1 27.68 27.50 19.90
CA MET A 1 26.26 27.84 20.18
C MET A 1 25.43 26.97 19.25
N THR A 2 24.97 25.83 19.73
CA THR A 2 24.19 24.86 18.95
C THR A 2 22.78 25.40 18.78
N ASN A 3 22.42 25.78 17.55
CA ASN A 3 21.03 26.04 17.17
C ASN A 3 20.24 24.75 17.39
N GLN A 4 19.53 24.67 18.51
CA GLN A 4 18.42 23.74 18.66
C GLN A 4 17.38 24.12 17.61
N LEU A 5 17.20 23.25 16.61
CA LEU A 5 16.08 23.31 15.70
C LEU A 5 14.81 23.22 16.54
N ASP A 6 14.05 24.30 16.63
CA ASP A 6 12.75 24.33 17.29
C ASP A 6 11.76 23.59 16.37
N PRO A 7 11.24 22.40 16.77
CA PRO A 7 10.33 21.63 15.94
C PRO A 7 8.94 22.27 15.80
N TRP A 8 8.72 23.46 16.39
CA TRP A 8 7.50 24.26 16.27
C TRP A 8 7.65 25.48 15.36
N ASP A 9 8.81 25.66 14.72
CA ASP A 9 8.98 26.69 13.68
C ASP A 9 8.02 26.38 12.50
N PRO A 10 7.10 27.28 12.12
CA PRO A 10 6.18 27.06 11.00
C PRO A 10 6.89 26.88 9.65
N ASP A 11 8.18 27.26 9.56
CA ASP A 11 9.06 27.01 8.41
C ASP A 11 9.95 25.77 8.59
N TYR A 12 9.82 25.02 9.70
CA TYR A 12 10.51 23.74 9.89
C TYR A 12 10.04 22.72 8.85
N ARG A 13 10.93 22.43 7.90
CA ARG A 13 10.84 21.23 7.09
C ARG A 13 11.74 20.20 7.74
N GLU A 14 11.17 19.05 8.12
CA GLU A 14 11.98 17.89 8.49
C GLU A 14 13.04 17.70 7.40
N PRO A 15 14.33 17.70 7.75
CA PRO A 15 15.36 17.44 6.77
C PRO A 15 15.07 16.08 6.16
N LYS A 16 14.87 16.04 4.84
CA LYS A 16 14.95 14.80 4.08
C LYS A 16 16.38 14.31 4.22
N VAL A 17 16.62 13.51 5.25
CA VAL A 17 17.86 12.74 5.35
C VAL A 17 17.79 11.77 4.18
N GLU A 18 18.42 12.12 3.06
CA GLU A 18 18.76 11.19 2.00
C GLU A 18 19.75 10.22 2.61
N ARG A 19 19.22 9.21 3.32
CA ARG A 19 20.01 8.15 3.91
C ARG A 19 20.66 7.42 2.74
N GLU A 20 21.99 7.48 2.66
CA GLU A 20 22.72 6.77 1.61
C GLU A 20 22.26 5.31 1.58
N PRO A 21 21.97 4.76 0.39
CA PRO A 21 21.45 3.40 0.29
C PRO A 21 22.45 2.45 0.93
N GLU A 22 21.98 1.65 1.90
CA GLU A 22 22.82 0.67 2.58
C GLU A 22 23.58 -0.21 1.58
N GLU A 23 24.83 -0.54 1.90
CA GLU A 23 25.62 -1.46 1.08
C GLU A 23 24.91 -2.82 0.96
N PRO A 24 24.98 -3.51 -0.20
CA PRO A 24 24.37 -4.82 -0.36
C PRO A 24 24.85 -5.80 0.74
N CYS A 25 23.92 -6.41 1.47
CA CYS A 25 24.25 -7.30 2.60
C CYS A 25 24.41 -8.78 2.22
N GLU A 26 24.37 -9.10 0.92
CA GLU A 26 24.59 -10.44 0.34
C GLU A 26 23.76 -11.57 1.00
N GLY A 27 22.51 -11.28 1.39
CA GLY A 27 21.62 -12.31 1.96
C GLY A 27 21.85 -12.59 3.44
N CYS A 28 21.93 -11.53 4.25
CA CYS A 28 21.97 -11.60 5.71
C CYS A 28 20.79 -12.41 6.29
N LEU A 29 20.85 -12.75 7.59
CA LEU A 29 19.81 -13.53 8.26
C LEU A 29 18.40 -12.90 8.11
N TRP A 30 18.30 -11.58 8.21
CA TRP A 30 17.02 -10.88 8.08
C TRP A 30 16.43 -10.99 6.68
N CYS A 31 17.24 -10.81 5.63
CA CYS A 31 16.81 -11.00 4.25
C CYS A 31 16.32 -12.44 4.02
N ARG A 32 17.03 -13.43 4.55
CA ARG A 32 16.62 -14.85 4.44
C ARG A 32 15.28 -15.14 5.12
N LEU A 33 15.04 -14.59 6.30
CA LEU A 33 13.79 -14.77 7.03
C LEU A 33 12.62 -13.99 6.39
N ALA A 34 12.90 -12.79 5.87
CA ALA A 34 11.94 -11.91 5.24
C ALA A 34 11.50 -12.39 3.84
N LYS A 35 12.38 -13.10 3.12
CA LYS A 35 12.20 -13.46 1.71
C LYS A 35 10.82 -14.02 1.36
N ALA A 36 10.38 -15.06 2.07
CA ALA A 36 9.11 -15.72 1.75
C ALA A 36 7.89 -14.79 1.92
N LYS A 37 7.94 -13.87 2.88
CA LYS A 37 6.89 -12.88 3.07
C LYS A 37 7.00 -11.77 2.04
N PHE A 38 8.21 -11.29 1.74
CA PHE A 38 8.45 -10.32 0.69
C PHE A 38 7.94 -10.81 -0.67
N ASP A 39 8.18 -12.07 -1.02
CA ASP A 39 7.67 -12.67 -2.25
C ASP A 39 6.13 -12.60 -2.33
N ARG A 40 5.43 -12.84 -1.21
CA ARG A 40 3.96 -12.67 -1.13
C ARG A 40 3.52 -11.23 -1.28
N VAL A 41 4.29 -10.27 -0.74
CA VAL A 41 4.01 -8.83 -0.92
C VAL A 41 4.10 -8.45 -2.40
N LEU A 42 5.11 -8.95 -3.11
CA LEU A 42 5.23 -8.75 -4.55
C LEU A 42 4.06 -9.39 -5.31
N ASP A 43 3.65 -10.61 -4.94
CA ASP A 43 2.49 -11.27 -5.55
C ASP A 43 1.20 -10.47 -5.34
N GLY A 44 1.01 -9.92 -4.14
CA GLY A 44 -0.11 -9.02 -3.83
C GLY A 44 -0.07 -7.73 -4.65
N ALA A 45 1.12 -7.17 -4.87
CA ALA A 45 1.30 -5.96 -5.68
C ALA A 45 0.98 -6.24 -7.16
N ASP A 46 1.47 -7.36 -7.69
CA ASP A 46 1.17 -7.82 -9.05
C ASP A 46 -0.33 -8.01 -9.26
N TYR A 47 -1.00 -8.67 -8.31
CA TYR A 47 -2.44 -8.89 -8.35
C TYR A 47 -3.22 -7.57 -8.29
N SER A 48 -2.91 -6.70 -7.33
CA SER A 48 -3.56 -5.40 -7.16
C SER A 48 -3.40 -4.53 -8.41
N TRP A 49 -2.20 -4.53 -8.99
CA TRP A 49 -1.93 -3.84 -10.25
C TRP A 49 -2.73 -4.42 -11.42
N ALA A 50 -2.80 -5.75 -11.55
CA ALA A 50 -3.59 -6.39 -12.59
C ALA A 50 -5.08 -6.01 -12.50
N CYS A 51 -5.66 -6.05 -11.29
CA CYS A 51 -7.04 -5.61 -11.07
C CYS A 51 -7.22 -4.12 -11.40
N TYR A 52 -6.29 -3.27 -10.99
CA TYR A 52 -6.37 -1.83 -11.26
C TYR A 52 -6.36 -1.49 -12.75
N ARG A 53 -5.62 -2.26 -13.56
CA ARG A 53 -5.55 -2.07 -15.02
C ARG A 53 -6.81 -2.51 -15.76
N ASP A 54 -7.71 -3.26 -15.13
CA ASP A 54 -8.99 -3.65 -15.69
C ASP A 54 -10.16 -3.09 -14.85
N PRO A 55 -10.42 -1.76 -14.92
CA PRO A 55 -11.49 -1.14 -14.16
C PRO A 55 -12.90 -1.52 -14.65
N GLU A 56 -13.02 -2.18 -15.80
CA GLU A 56 -14.31 -2.71 -16.29
C GLU A 56 -14.70 -3.96 -15.50
N GLN A 57 -13.75 -4.87 -15.30
CA GLN A 57 -13.95 -6.06 -14.48
C GLN A 57 -13.87 -5.76 -12.97
N PHE A 58 -12.98 -4.86 -12.56
CA PHE A 58 -12.72 -4.49 -11.17
C PHE A 58 -13.07 -3.02 -10.92
N SER A 59 -14.36 -2.70 -10.93
CA SER A 59 -14.86 -1.33 -10.94
C SER A 59 -14.88 -0.61 -9.57
N TYR A 60 -14.58 -1.31 -8.48
CA TYR A 60 -14.61 -0.76 -7.13
C TYR A 60 -13.25 -0.89 -6.43
N THR A 61 -12.97 0.05 -5.52
CA THR A 61 -11.79 0.00 -4.67
C THR A 61 -12.15 0.42 -3.25
N ALA A 62 -11.81 -0.39 -2.26
CA ALA A 62 -11.89 -0.01 -0.86
C ALA A 62 -10.54 0.52 -0.36
N SER A 63 -10.59 1.59 0.42
CA SER A 63 -9.43 2.23 1.05
C SER A 63 -9.80 2.54 2.50
N GLY A 64 -9.39 1.66 3.43
CA GLY A 64 -9.89 1.69 4.80
C GLY A 64 -11.42 1.55 4.82
N SER A 65 -12.12 2.45 5.52
CA SER A 65 -13.59 2.45 5.59
C SER A 65 -14.29 3.14 4.41
N TYR A 66 -13.58 3.49 3.34
CA TYR A 66 -14.16 4.20 2.18
C TYR A 66 -14.25 3.31 0.95
N LEU A 67 -15.40 3.34 0.28
CA LEU A 67 -15.60 2.71 -1.03
C LEU A 67 -15.49 3.76 -2.14
N HIS A 68 -14.74 3.42 -3.19
CA HIS A 68 -14.46 4.23 -4.36
C HIS A 68 -14.83 3.47 -5.65
N ARG A 69 -15.01 4.21 -6.76
CA ARG A 69 -14.77 3.66 -8.10
C ARG A 69 -13.27 3.48 -8.28
N THR A 70 -12.84 2.42 -8.97
CA THR A 70 -11.40 2.20 -9.26
C THR A 70 -10.79 3.35 -10.07
N THR A 71 -11.60 3.98 -10.93
CA THR A 71 -11.21 5.17 -11.71
C THR A 71 -11.19 6.48 -10.92
N CYS A 72 -11.44 6.45 -9.60
CA CYS A 72 -11.43 7.66 -8.76
C CYS A 72 -10.03 8.30 -8.72
N GLY A 73 -9.97 9.64 -8.80
CA GLY A 73 -8.72 10.40 -8.72
C GLY A 73 -7.92 10.15 -7.43
N ARG A 74 -8.59 9.91 -6.29
CA ARG A 74 -7.93 9.54 -5.03
C ARG A 74 -7.31 8.13 -5.07
N VAL A 75 -7.92 7.19 -5.80
CA VAL A 75 -7.34 5.86 -6.05
C VAL A 75 -6.14 6.02 -6.98
N ARG A 76 -6.28 6.77 -8.09
CA ARG A 76 -5.19 7.02 -9.04
C ARG A 76 -3.93 7.61 -8.40
N ARG A 77 -4.07 8.52 -7.42
CA ARG A 77 -2.93 9.15 -6.70
C ARG A 77 -2.18 8.19 -5.78
N GLN A 78 -2.82 7.11 -5.35
CA GLN A 78 -2.23 6.10 -4.47
C GLN A 78 -1.65 4.92 -5.26
N MET A 79 -2.21 4.64 -6.45
CA MET A 79 -1.63 3.67 -7.38
C MET A 79 -0.35 4.23 -8.01
N PRO A 80 0.65 3.37 -8.26
CA PRO A 80 1.85 3.80 -8.97
C PRO A 80 1.52 4.16 -10.43
N ALA A 81 2.42 4.91 -11.07
CA ALA A 81 2.26 5.27 -12.49
C ALA A 81 2.45 4.04 -13.39
N ASP A 82 3.42 3.22 -13.02
CA ASP A 82 3.84 1.96 -13.60
C ASP A 82 4.09 0.92 -12.49
N HIS A 83 4.05 -0.35 -12.83
CA HIS A 83 4.39 -1.43 -11.91
C HIS A 83 5.21 -2.46 -12.66
N VAL A 84 6.42 -2.70 -12.15
CA VAL A 84 7.35 -3.70 -12.67
C VAL A 84 7.87 -4.47 -11.47
N ARG A 85 7.69 -5.79 -11.48
CA ARG A 85 8.22 -6.65 -10.44
C ARG A 85 9.75 -6.56 -10.45
N PRO A 86 10.42 -6.32 -9.30
CA PRO A 86 11.87 -6.27 -9.26
C PRO A 86 12.45 -7.68 -9.47
N GLU A 87 13.55 -7.75 -10.23
CA GLU A 87 14.27 -9.00 -10.55
C GLU A 87 15.78 -8.80 -10.34
N GLY A 88 16.53 -9.90 -10.16
CA GLY A 88 17.99 -9.89 -10.00
C GLY A 88 18.46 -8.95 -8.88
N GLU A 89 19.46 -8.10 -9.18
CA GLU A 89 19.98 -7.14 -8.20
C GLU A 89 18.92 -6.17 -7.67
N ALA A 90 17.93 -5.79 -8.49
CA ALA A 90 16.84 -4.91 -8.04
C ALA A 90 15.95 -5.62 -7.00
N TYR A 91 15.75 -6.93 -7.15
CA TYR A 91 15.04 -7.74 -6.16
C TYR A 91 15.81 -7.77 -4.83
N ASP A 92 17.11 -8.05 -4.87
CA ASP A 92 17.93 -8.14 -3.66
C ASP A 92 17.97 -6.81 -2.90
N ARG A 93 18.06 -5.70 -3.62
CA ARG A 93 18.02 -4.34 -3.03
C ARG A 93 16.66 -4.03 -2.42
N ALA A 94 15.57 -4.40 -3.08
CA ALA A 94 14.23 -4.19 -2.56
C ALA A 94 13.94 -5.05 -1.33
N LEU A 95 14.38 -6.32 -1.34
CA LEU A 95 14.29 -7.23 -0.20
C LEU A 95 15.10 -6.70 0.97
N GLN A 96 16.34 -6.26 0.74
CA GLN A 96 17.19 -5.70 1.77
C GLN A 96 16.54 -4.48 2.42
N LYS A 97 16.09 -3.51 1.60
CA LYS A 97 15.41 -2.32 2.11
C LYS A 97 14.22 -2.73 2.97
N TRP A 98 13.36 -3.60 2.46
CA TRP A 98 12.15 -4.02 3.16
C TRP A 98 12.44 -4.78 4.47
N ALA A 99 13.45 -5.65 4.47
CA ALA A 99 13.83 -6.44 5.64
C ALA A 99 14.53 -5.60 6.72
N HIS A 100 15.37 -4.66 6.33
CA HIS A 100 16.21 -3.86 7.24
C HIS A 100 15.49 -2.65 7.81
N GLU A 101 14.56 -2.05 7.08
CA GLU A 101 13.94 -0.78 7.49
C GLU A 101 13.13 -0.92 8.79
N HIS A 102 12.56 -2.11 9.05
CA HIS A 102 11.65 -2.28 10.18
C HIS A 102 11.87 -3.52 11.03
N HIS A 103 12.64 -4.53 10.58
CA HIS A 103 12.86 -5.81 11.26
C HIS A 103 11.58 -6.56 11.73
N ASP A 104 10.40 -6.04 11.40
CA ASP A 104 9.07 -6.53 11.73
C ASP A 104 8.29 -6.80 10.44
N TYR A 105 8.81 -7.76 9.69
CA TYR A 105 8.25 -8.21 8.41
C TYR A 105 7.04 -9.13 8.57
N ASN A 106 6.71 -9.55 9.79
CA ASN A 106 5.55 -10.40 10.07
C ASN A 106 4.28 -9.61 10.42
N SER A 107 4.40 -8.29 10.62
CA SER A 107 3.25 -7.46 10.96
C SER A 107 2.29 -7.29 9.77
N PRO A 108 0.98 -7.11 10.02
CA PRO A 108 0.03 -6.76 8.97
C PRO A 108 0.41 -5.50 8.19
N GLU A 109 1.09 -4.56 8.85
CA GLU A 109 1.54 -3.29 8.28
C GLU A 109 2.77 -3.46 7.38
N ALA A 110 3.49 -4.60 7.45
CA ALA A 110 4.70 -4.81 6.69
C ALA A 110 4.47 -4.75 5.16
N GLU A 111 3.30 -5.17 4.69
CA GLU A 111 2.92 -5.08 3.27
C GLU A 111 2.75 -3.62 2.83
N GLU A 112 2.12 -2.80 3.68
CA GLU A 112 1.88 -1.38 3.41
C GLU A 112 3.18 -0.59 3.25
N ARG A 113 4.24 -1.01 3.96
CA ARG A 113 5.57 -0.38 3.92
C ARG A 113 6.28 -0.60 2.59
N TYR A 114 5.95 -1.67 1.88
CA TYR A 114 6.45 -1.86 0.51
C TYR A 114 5.82 -0.86 -0.46
N SER A 115 4.49 -0.72 -0.41
CA SER A 115 3.81 0.30 -1.20
C SER A 115 2.43 0.68 -0.67
N PRO A 116 2.06 1.98 -0.67
CA PRO A 116 0.74 2.44 -0.24
C PRO A 116 -0.43 1.81 -1.02
N HIS A 117 -0.22 1.43 -2.28
CA HIS A 117 -1.28 0.84 -3.10
C HIS A 117 -1.72 -0.55 -2.61
N LEU A 118 -0.93 -1.23 -1.79
CA LEU A 118 -1.32 -2.49 -1.16
C LEU A 118 -2.42 -2.32 -0.09
N ARG A 119 -2.68 -1.08 0.35
CA ARG A 119 -3.85 -0.75 1.19
C ARG A 119 -5.14 -0.64 0.40
N LEU A 120 -5.05 -0.63 -0.93
CA LEU A 120 -6.20 -0.53 -1.82
C LEU A 120 -6.68 -1.93 -2.13
N TYR A 121 -7.90 -2.22 -1.72
CA TYR A 121 -8.56 -3.45 -2.09
C TYR A 121 -9.39 -3.21 -3.36
N VAL A 122 -8.77 -3.46 -4.51
CA VAL A 122 -9.42 -3.35 -5.83
C VAL A 122 -10.24 -4.60 -6.09
N MET A 123 -11.51 -4.44 -6.45
CA MET A 123 -12.48 -5.54 -6.46
C MET A 123 -13.52 -5.41 -7.57
N SER A 124 -14.06 -6.57 -7.97
CA SER A 124 -15.21 -6.66 -8.86
C SER A 124 -16.50 -6.19 -8.17
N PRO A 125 -17.59 -5.96 -8.90
CA PRO A 125 -18.89 -5.66 -8.29
C PRO A 125 -19.35 -6.72 -7.28
N ALA A 126 -19.08 -8.01 -7.56
CA ALA A 126 -19.41 -9.08 -6.62
C ALA A 126 -18.58 -8.99 -5.33
N GLY A 127 -17.27 -8.74 -5.46
CA GLY A 127 -16.40 -8.48 -4.31
C GLY A 127 -16.83 -7.26 -3.50
N ALA A 128 -17.30 -6.20 -4.18
CA ALA A 128 -17.82 -5.00 -3.52
C ALA A 128 -19.09 -5.26 -2.72
N ARG A 129 -20.01 -6.10 -3.23
CA ARG A 129 -21.18 -6.54 -2.45
C ARG A 129 -20.78 -7.32 -1.20
N GLN A 130 -19.80 -8.22 -1.32
CA GLN A 130 -19.30 -8.98 -0.18
C GLN A 130 -18.64 -8.03 0.85
N TRP A 131 -17.76 -7.14 0.41
CA TRP A 131 -17.11 -6.17 1.28
C TRP A 131 -18.13 -5.27 1.99
N ILE A 132 -19.17 -4.81 1.29
CA ILE A 132 -20.28 -4.05 1.89
C ILE A 132 -20.98 -4.87 2.97
N ALA A 133 -21.26 -6.15 2.71
CA ALA A 133 -21.92 -7.03 3.68
C ALA A 133 -21.07 -7.19 4.95
N GLU A 134 -19.76 -7.41 4.80
CA GLU A 134 -18.80 -7.52 5.91
C GLU A 134 -18.65 -6.20 6.69
N ASN A 135 -18.82 -5.06 6.01
CA ASN A 135 -18.73 -3.73 6.60
C ASN A 135 -20.10 -3.12 6.95
N THR A 136 -21.16 -3.93 6.95
CA THR A 136 -22.49 -3.54 7.45
C THR A 136 -22.76 -4.24 8.77
N GLY A 137 -23.02 -3.46 9.82
CA GLY A 137 -23.26 -4.01 11.14
C GLY A 137 -24.53 -4.87 11.21
N PRO A 138 -24.69 -5.70 12.26
CA PRO A 138 -25.80 -6.65 12.39
C PRO A 138 -27.19 -6.00 12.44
N ARG A 139 -27.26 -4.68 12.66
CA ARG A 139 -28.50 -3.88 12.66
C ARG A 139 -28.71 -3.09 11.35
N GLY A 140 -27.94 -3.37 10.30
CA GLY A 140 -28.03 -2.69 9.00
C GLY A 140 -27.33 -1.32 8.92
N GLY A 141 -26.65 -0.90 10.00
CA GLY A 141 -25.86 0.34 10.00
C GLY A 141 -24.58 0.17 9.16
N ARG A 142 -24.32 1.12 8.26
CA ARG A 142 -23.10 1.11 7.43
C ARG A 142 -21.90 1.48 8.29
N ASN A 143 -20.93 0.58 8.43
CA ASN A 143 -19.63 0.87 9.04
C ASN A 143 -18.60 1.35 7.99
N TYR A 144 -19.07 1.66 6.79
CA TYR A 144 -18.29 2.22 5.70
C TYR A 144 -18.91 3.53 5.18
N ARG A 145 -18.14 4.25 4.38
CA ARG A 145 -18.54 5.51 3.74
C ARG A 145 -18.34 5.41 2.23
N LEU A 146 -19.23 6.00 1.45
CA LEU A 146 -19.01 6.18 0.02
C LEU A 146 -18.13 7.42 -0.21
N CYS A 147 -17.22 7.33 -1.18
CA CYS A 147 -16.42 8.47 -1.58
C CYS A 147 -17.30 9.62 -2.10
N LYS A 148 -17.12 10.82 -1.56
CA LYS A 148 -17.90 12.01 -1.95
C LYS A 148 -17.54 12.55 -3.33
N GLU A 149 -16.32 12.29 -3.81
CA GLU A 149 -15.81 12.74 -5.10
C GLU A 149 -16.36 11.89 -6.24
N CYS A 150 -16.13 10.57 -6.21
CA CYS A 150 -16.57 9.69 -7.29
C CYS A 150 -17.97 9.12 -7.11
N ARG A 151 -18.59 9.30 -5.93
CA ARG A 151 -19.96 8.89 -5.58
C ARG A 151 -20.33 7.54 -6.21
N PRO A 152 -19.61 6.45 -5.85
CA PRO A 152 -19.84 5.17 -6.49
C PRO A 152 -21.30 4.76 -6.26
N SER A 153 -21.96 4.27 -7.31
CA SER A 153 -23.24 3.59 -7.15
C SER A 153 -23.03 2.36 -6.26
N GLU A 154 -24.02 1.98 -5.48
CA GLU A 154 -23.95 0.70 -4.77
C GLU A 154 -23.94 -0.46 -5.80
N PRO A 155 -23.05 -1.46 -5.63
CA PRO A 155 -22.84 -2.59 -6.54
C PRO A 155 -23.95 -3.65 -6.50
#